data_AF-A0A7Y5UX41-F1
#
_entry.id   AF-A0A7Y5UX41-F1
#
_cell.length_a   1.000
_cell.length_b   1.000
_cell.length_c   1.000
_cell.angle_alpha   90.00
_cell.angle_beta   90.00
_cell.angle_gamma   90.00
#
_symmetry.space_group_name_H-M   'P 1'
#
loop_
_entity.id
_entity.type
_entity.pdbx_description
1 polymer ?
#
loop_
_entity_poly.entity_id
_entity_poly.type
_entity_poly.pdbx_seq_one_letter_code
_entity_poly.pdbx_strand_id
1 'polypeptide(L)'
;MREGRNYVSDGKSHLMEFTVNDVAMGQNGSELRLDEPATVRLKAKVAARLNEQPDPALRRRRYSEKPYWDIERARIGETRTVPVEVVVNGYPVAQKAISADGQTRDLEFDVRIERSSWVALRILPSSHTNPVFVLVDGKPIRASRRSAEWCLKGVDQCWAQKQRFLKADELDQAKRDYDHARAVYRKLLAECDVN
;
A
#
# COMPACT_ATOMS: atom_id res chain seq x y z
N MET A 1 -2.90 2.52 23.58
CA MET A 1 -2.12 2.50 22.33
C MET A 1 -1.35 3.81 22.24
N ARG A 2 -0.07 3.81 22.63
CA ARG A 2 0.82 4.99 22.69
C ARG A 2 2.14 4.57 22.04
N GLU A 3 2.70 5.42 21.17
CA GLU A 3 3.99 5.31 20.42
C GLU A 3 3.98 4.98 18.91
N GLY A 4 2.85 5.00 18.20
CA GLY A 4 2.87 5.09 16.72
C GLY A 4 3.59 3.95 15.97
N ARG A 5 3.94 2.84 16.64
CA ARG A 5 4.51 1.67 15.99
C ARG A 5 3.38 0.97 15.22
N ASN A 6 3.23 1.24 13.93
CA ASN A 6 2.22 0.47 13.18
C ASN A 6 2.69 -0.98 13.03
N TYR A 7 1.71 -1.85 13.05
CA TYR A 7 1.84 -3.28 12.93
C TYR A 7 0.69 -3.74 12.03
N VAL A 8 1.00 -4.58 11.04
CA VAL A 8 -0.01 -5.07 10.10
C VAL A 8 -0.05 -6.59 10.13
N SER A 9 -1.26 -7.12 10.22
CA SER A 9 -1.51 -8.56 10.17
C SER A 9 -2.91 -8.88 9.67
N ASP A 10 -3.06 -10.01 8.97
CA ASP A 10 -4.34 -10.65 8.68
C ASP A 10 -4.64 -11.85 9.61
N GLY A 11 -3.83 -12.02 10.66
CA GLY A 11 -3.85 -13.16 11.58
C GLY A 11 -3.01 -14.37 11.14
N LYS A 12 -2.56 -14.43 9.88
CA LYS A 12 -1.68 -15.50 9.35
C LYS A 12 -0.35 -14.98 8.83
N SER A 13 -0.27 -13.70 8.46
CA SER A 13 0.97 -12.98 8.18
C SER A 13 1.09 -11.74 9.04
N HIS A 14 2.34 -11.33 9.26
CA HIS A 14 2.71 -10.25 10.15
C HIS A 14 3.85 -9.46 9.51
N LEU A 15 3.65 -8.16 9.32
CA LEU A 15 4.66 -7.21 8.87
C LEU A 15 4.92 -6.22 10.01
N MET A 16 6.12 -6.30 10.59
CA MET A 16 6.51 -5.59 11.80
C MET A 16 7.77 -4.76 11.56
N GLU A 17 7.93 -3.69 12.34
CA GLU A 17 9.15 -2.90 12.40
C GLU A 17 9.63 -2.43 11.01
N PHE A 18 8.69 -2.06 10.14
CA PHE A 18 9.02 -1.61 8.80
C PHE A 18 9.71 -0.25 8.84
N THR A 19 10.94 -0.18 8.34
CA THR A 19 11.71 1.06 8.20
C THR A 19 12.19 1.26 6.77
N VAL A 20 12.39 2.52 6.40
CA VAL A 20 13.11 2.94 5.20
C VAL A 20 14.22 3.89 5.65
N ASN A 21 15.47 3.47 5.48
CA ASN A 21 16.64 4.02 6.16
C ASN A 21 16.39 4.09 7.69
N ASP A 22 16.52 5.28 8.26
CA ASP A 22 16.32 5.62 9.67
C ASP A 22 14.87 5.98 10.01
N VAL A 23 13.97 6.04 9.02
CA VAL A 23 12.55 6.38 9.23
C VAL A 23 11.74 5.11 9.48
N ALA A 24 11.13 5.04 10.67
CA ALA A 24 10.16 4.02 11.02
C ALA A 24 8.75 4.40 10.55
N MET A 25 8.06 3.46 9.90
CA MET A 25 6.67 3.67 9.49
C MET A 25 5.78 3.89 10.73
N GLY A 26 4.93 4.92 10.66
CA GLY A 26 4.05 5.37 11.74
C GLY A 26 4.64 6.44 12.67
N GLN A 27 5.92 6.77 12.53
CA GLN A 27 6.59 7.81 13.31
C GLN A 27 6.88 9.04 12.43
N ASN A 28 6.80 10.25 13.00
CA ASN A 28 7.19 11.50 12.32
C ASN A 28 6.58 11.67 10.91
N GLY A 29 5.29 11.33 10.76
CA GLY A 29 4.60 11.40 9.46
C GLY A 29 4.96 10.28 8.47
N SER A 30 5.82 9.33 8.85
CA SER A 30 6.40 8.30 7.98
C SER A 30 7.11 8.91 6.78
N GLU A 31 7.86 9.99 6.98
CA GLU A 31 8.46 10.76 5.89
C GLU A 31 9.98 10.69 5.92
N LEU A 32 10.57 10.26 4.81
CA LEU A 32 12.01 10.33 4.53
C LEU A 32 12.24 11.40 3.46
N ARG A 33 13.20 12.31 3.70
CA ARG A 33 13.59 13.34 2.73
C ARG A 33 14.95 13.01 2.16
N LEU A 34 15.06 13.11 0.84
CA LEU A 34 16.28 12.95 0.08
C LEU A 34 16.51 14.21 -0.75
N ASP A 35 17.74 14.72 -0.78
CA ASP A 35 18.08 15.90 -1.59
C ASP A 35 18.07 15.56 -3.09
N GLU A 36 18.48 14.34 -3.43
CA GLU A 36 18.50 13.84 -4.79
C GLU A 36 18.02 12.37 -4.84
N PRO A 37 17.68 11.84 -6.02
CA PRO A 37 17.37 10.43 -6.17
C PRO A 37 18.47 9.53 -5.55
N ALA A 38 18.12 8.69 -4.57
CA ALA A 38 19.04 7.73 -3.96
C ALA A 38 18.49 6.29 -3.88
N THR A 39 19.36 5.34 -3.52
CA THR A 39 18.96 4.00 -3.06
C THR A 39 18.68 4.05 -1.57
N VAL A 40 17.53 3.51 -1.15
CA VAL A 40 17.13 3.43 0.25
C VAL A 40 17.13 1.98 0.71
N ARG A 41 17.47 1.77 1.99
CA ARG A 41 17.47 0.46 2.63
C ARG A 41 16.20 0.24 3.42
N LEU A 42 15.45 -0.78 3.06
CA LEU A 42 14.22 -1.18 3.73
C LEU A 42 14.52 -2.32 4.68
N LYS A 43 13.92 -2.31 5.87
CA LYS A 43 14.00 -3.42 6.83
C LYS A 43 12.64 -3.74 7.40
N ALA A 44 12.38 -5.02 7.68
CA ALA A 44 11.21 -5.44 8.43
C ALA A 44 11.40 -6.81 9.06
N LYS A 45 10.67 -7.05 10.15
CA LYS A 45 10.41 -8.38 10.70
C LYS A 45 9.15 -8.95 10.09
N VAL A 46 9.25 -10.12 9.46
CA VAL A 46 8.14 -10.76 8.77
C VAL A 46 7.92 -12.17 9.28
N ALA A 47 6.67 -12.50 9.57
CA ALA A 47 6.22 -13.88 9.83
C ALA A 47 5.03 -14.20 8.94
N ALA A 48 4.93 -15.44 8.49
CA ALA A 48 3.81 -15.95 7.70
C ALA A 48 3.53 -17.39 8.10
N ARG A 49 2.27 -17.80 8.02
CA ARG A 49 1.83 -19.17 8.34
C ARG A 49 0.85 -19.70 7.30
N LEU A 50 1.33 -20.67 6.54
CA LEU A 50 0.54 -21.54 5.69
C LEU A 50 0.36 -22.90 6.36
N ASN A 51 -0.69 -23.63 5.97
CA ASN A 51 -0.74 -25.07 6.19
C ASN A 51 0.34 -25.76 5.34
N GLU A 52 0.80 -26.93 5.76
CA GLU A 52 1.82 -27.68 5.01
C GLU A 52 1.28 -28.10 3.64
N GLN A 53 0.10 -28.73 3.64
CA GLN A 53 -0.60 -29.08 2.42
C GLN A 53 -1.37 -27.86 1.87
N PRO A 54 -1.30 -27.61 0.55
CA PRO A 54 -2.08 -26.57 -0.10
C PRO A 54 -3.59 -26.80 0.05
N ASP A 55 -4.35 -25.70 0.04
CA ASP A 55 -5.81 -25.73 -0.07
C ASP A 55 -6.24 -25.14 -1.44
N PRO A 56 -6.47 -25.99 -2.45
CA PRO A 56 -6.85 -25.56 -3.79
C PRO A 56 -8.18 -24.79 -3.81
N ALA A 57 -9.09 -25.06 -2.86
CA ALA A 57 -10.40 -24.42 -2.82
C ALA A 57 -10.28 -22.95 -2.40
N LEU A 58 -9.36 -22.62 -1.48
CA LEU A 58 -9.06 -21.23 -1.13
C LEU A 58 -8.28 -20.52 -2.23
N ARG A 59 -7.30 -21.20 -2.85
CA ARG A 59 -6.44 -20.61 -3.88
C ARG A 59 -7.20 -20.19 -5.14
N ARG A 60 -8.24 -20.95 -5.55
CA ARG A 60 -9.02 -20.68 -6.77
C ARG A 60 -10.28 -19.84 -6.53
N ARG A 61 -10.60 -19.53 -5.27
CA ARG A 61 -11.81 -18.78 -4.91
C ARG A 61 -11.76 -17.35 -5.46
N ARG A 62 -12.90 -16.81 -5.91
CA ARG A 62 -12.93 -15.44 -6.42
C ARG A 62 -12.67 -14.44 -5.28
N TYR A 63 -12.12 -13.28 -5.60
CA TYR A 63 -11.91 -12.21 -4.61
C TYR A 63 -13.21 -11.63 -4.05
N SER A 64 -14.33 -11.81 -4.75
CA SER A 64 -15.66 -11.42 -4.31
C SER A 64 -16.31 -12.40 -3.32
N GLU A 65 -15.65 -13.52 -3.01
CA GLU A 65 -16.17 -14.58 -2.14
C GLU A 65 -15.33 -14.70 -0.87
N LYS A 66 -15.98 -14.99 0.27
CA LYS A 66 -15.28 -15.15 1.55
C LYS A 66 -14.43 -16.45 1.59
N PRO A 67 -13.25 -16.46 2.24
CA PRO A 67 -12.55 -15.29 2.75
C PRO A 67 -12.02 -14.42 1.60
N TYR A 68 -12.25 -13.11 1.72
CA TYR A 68 -11.92 -12.12 0.69
C TYR A 68 -10.39 -11.98 0.50
N TRP A 69 -9.65 -12.08 1.60
CA TRP A 69 -8.19 -12.13 1.68
C TRP A 69 -7.77 -13.39 2.43
N ASP A 70 -6.79 -14.12 1.89
CA ASP A 70 -6.19 -15.28 2.55
C ASP A 70 -4.79 -15.51 1.98
N ILE A 71 -3.82 -15.73 2.88
CA ILE A 71 -2.43 -15.99 2.55
C ILE A 71 -2.23 -17.25 1.68
N GLU A 72 -3.17 -18.20 1.69
CA GLU A 72 -3.12 -19.38 0.82
C GLU A 72 -3.08 -18.99 -0.67
N ARG A 73 -3.70 -17.85 -1.03
CA ARG A 73 -3.65 -17.31 -2.40
C ARG A 73 -2.26 -16.77 -2.77
N ALA A 74 -1.41 -16.49 -1.78
CA ALA A 74 -0.03 -16.04 -1.96
C ALA A 74 0.98 -17.20 -2.08
N ARG A 75 0.54 -18.45 -1.91
CA ARG A 75 1.43 -19.63 -1.97
C ARG A 75 2.15 -19.72 -3.32
N ILE A 76 3.47 -19.93 -3.25
CA ILE A 76 4.30 -20.19 -4.42
C ILE A 76 4.26 -21.68 -4.76
N GLY A 77 3.57 -22.02 -5.85
CA GLY A 77 3.41 -23.40 -6.31
C GLY A 77 2.75 -24.28 -5.24
N GLU A 78 3.36 -25.44 -4.99
CA GLU A 78 2.93 -26.38 -3.94
C GLU A 78 3.78 -26.26 -2.66
N THR A 79 4.68 -25.27 -2.60
CA THR A 79 5.60 -25.09 -1.46
C THR A 79 4.90 -24.41 -0.29
N ARG A 80 5.51 -24.43 0.90
CA ARG A 80 5.07 -23.64 2.06
C ARG A 80 5.72 -22.25 2.08
N THR A 81 5.72 -21.57 0.93
CA THR A 81 6.46 -20.30 0.74
C THR A 81 5.54 -19.23 0.20
N VAL A 82 5.75 -17.98 0.64
CA VAL A 82 5.02 -16.79 0.15
C VAL A 82 5.99 -15.68 -0.24
N PRO A 83 5.63 -14.83 -1.22
CA PRO A 83 6.42 -13.66 -1.58
C PRO A 83 6.13 -12.50 -0.63
N VAL A 84 7.20 -11.86 -0.15
CA VAL A 84 7.14 -10.52 0.44
C VAL A 84 7.67 -9.56 -0.61
N GLU A 85 6.83 -8.63 -1.04
CA GLU A 85 7.11 -7.66 -2.10
C GLU A 85 7.32 -6.27 -1.51
N VAL A 86 8.31 -5.55 -2.06
CA VAL A 86 8.40 -4.09 -1.91
C VAL A 86 7.56 -3.44 -2.99
N VAL A 87 6.64 -2.58 -2.58
CA VAL A 87 5.77 -1.81 -3.46
C VAL A 87 6.22 -0.36 -3.47
N VAL A 88 6.44 0.18 -4.67
CA VAL A 88 6.70 1.61 -4.89
C VAL A 88 5.64 2.14 -5.82
N ASN A 89 4.86 3.13 -5.36
CA ASN A 89 3.78 3.75 -6.13
C ASN A 89 2.78 2.75 -6.76
N GLY A 90 2.52 1.64 -6.07
CA GLY A 90 1.55 0.61 -6.48
C GLY A 90 2.15 -0.56 -7.27
N TYR A 91 3.42 -0.50 -7.64
CA TYR A 91 4.11 -1.54 -8.41
C TYR A 91 5.08 -2.34 -7.54
N PRO A 92 5.11 -3.68 -7.66
CA PRO A 92 6.13 -4.49 -6.99
C PRO A 92 7.48 -4.27 -7.70
N VAL A 93 8.47 -3.77 -6.97
CA VAL A 93 9.81 -3.45 -7.52
C VAL A 93 10.91 -4.39 -7.03
N ALA A 94 10.66 -5.11 -5.93
CA ALA A 94 11.55 -6.13 -5.39
C ALA A 94 10.72 -7.17 -4.63
N GLN A 95 11.24 -8.40 -4.50
CA GLN A 95 10.59 -9.43 -3.71
C GLN A 95 11.59 -10.40 -3.10
N LYS A 96 11.22 -10.97 -1.95
CA LYS A 96 11.90 -12.11 -1.34
C LYS A 96 10.87 -13.16 -0.94
N ALA A 97 11.18 -14.42 -1.23
CA ALA A 97 10.35 -15.54 -0.79
C ALA A 97 10.71 -15.92 0.65
N ILE A 98 9.71 -16.19 1.49
CA ILE A 98 9.91 -16.66 2.86
C ILE A 98 9.12 -17.95 3.13
N SER A 99 9.67 -18.82 3.96
CA SER A 99 8.91 -19.96 4.51
C SER A 99 7.78 -19.43 5.38
N ALA A 100 6.57 -19.94 5.15
CA ALA A 100 5.36 -19.60 5.89
C ALA A 100 5.10 -20.64 6.99
N ASP A 101 6.08 -20.83 7.88
CA ASP A 101 6.07 -21.78 8.99
C ASP A 101 5.71 -21.16 10.36
N GLY A 102 5.43 -19.86 10.39
CA GLY A 102 5.13 -19.10 11.60
C GLY A 102 6.36 -18.50 12.28
N GLN A 103 7.58 -18.75 11.80
CA GLN A 103 8.77 -18.11 12.35
C GLN A 103 8.96 -16.69 11.83
N THR A 104 9.40 -15.80 12.72
CA THR A 104 9.80 -14.43 12.37
C THR A 104 11.15 -14.41 11.69
N ARG A 105 11.29 -13.60 10.64
CA ARG A 105 12.50 -13.43 9.85
C ARG A 105 12.78 -11.95 9.62
N ASP A 106 14.04 -11.56 9.72
CA ASP A 106 14.48 -10.24 9.32
C ASP A 106 14.69 -10.20 7.80
N LEU A 107 14.04 -9.25 7.13
CA LEU A 107 14.21 -8.99 5.71
C LEU A 107 14.79 -7.61 5.49
N GLU A 108 15.68 -7.53 4.51
CA GLU A 108 16.25 -6.28 4.03
C GLU A 108 16.13 -6.16 2.51
N PHE A 109 15.95 -4.95 1.99
CA PHE A 109 15.95 -4.66 0.57
C PHE A 109 16.69 -3.36 0.31
N ASP A 110 17.38 -3.27 -0.83
CA ASP A 110 17.92 -2.02 -1.35
C ASP A 110 17.12 -1.64 -2.59
N VAL A 111 16.46 -0.48 -2.55
CA VAL A 111 15.55 -0.04 -3.61
C VAL A 111 15.90 1.37 -4.06
N ARG A 112 16.07 1.54 -5.37
CA ARG A 112 16.33 2.84 -5.99
C ARG A 112 15.05 3.68 -6.06
N ILE A 113 15.08 4.89 -5.51
CA ILE A 113 13.98 5.86 -5.57
C ILE A 113 14.36 7.02 -6.49
N GLU A 114 13.79 7.03 -7.70
CA GLU A 114 14.08 8.02 -8.73
C GLU A 114 13.33 9.36 -8.57
N ARG A 115 12.25 9.35 -7.78
CA ARG A 115 11.36 10.51 -7.57
C ARG A 115 10.55 10.34 -6.30
N SER A 116 9.92 11.41 -5.84
CA SER A 116 9.03 11.36 -4.68
C SER A 116 7.99 10.26 -4.82
N SER A 117 7.99 9.34 -3.88
CA SER A 117 7.27 8.07 -3.94
C SER A 117 6.74 7.67 -2.58
N TRP A 118 5.73 6.81 -2.57
CA TRP A 118 5.39 6.06 -1.37
C TRP A 118 5.90 4.63 -1.51
N VAL A 119 6.37 4.07 -0.40
CA VAL A 119 7.03 2.76 -0.33
C VAL A 119 6.37 1.93 0.76
N ALA A 120 6.03 0.68 0.45
CA ALA A 120 5.39 -0.24 1.40
C ALA A 120 5.87 -1.69 1.20
N LEU A 121 5.58 -2.56 2.17
CA LEU A 121 5.73 -4.00 2.03
C LEU A 121 4.36 -4.67 1.92
N ARG A 122 4.28 -5.76 1.16
CA ARG A 122 3.08 -6.61 1.13
C ARG A 122 3.37 -8.09 0.94
N ILE A 123 2.43 -8.90 1.38
CA ILE A 123 2.22 -10.27 0.91
C ILE A 123 0.85 -10.24 0.23
N LEU A 124 0.78 -10.28 -1.10
CA LEU A 124 -0.49 -10.22 -1.82
C LEU A 124 -1.11 -11.63 -1.92
N PRO A 125 -2.40 -11.86 -1.56
CA PRO A 125 -3.41 -10.92 -1.06
C PRO A 125 -3.73 -11.14 0.44
N SER A 126 -2.73 -10.97 1.30
CA SER A 126 -2.80 -11.17 2.76
C SER A 126 -2.66 -9.85 3.51
N SER A 127 -1.46 -9.26 3.53
CA SER A 127 -1.15 -8.05 4.32
C SER A 127 -0.36 -7.03 3.51
N HIS A 128 -0.49 -5.75 3.87
CA HIS A 128 0.22 -4.61 3.25
C HIS A 128 0.44 -3.51 4.30
N THR A 129 1.67 -3.04 4.48
CA THR A 129 1.99 -2.00 5.48
C THR A 129 1.35 -0.66 5.14
N ASN A 130 1.25 0.26 6.11
CA ASN A 130 1.14 1.67 5.74
C ASN A 130 2.42 2.09 4.99
N PRO A 131 2.34 3.12 4.12
CA PRO A 131 3.50 3.58 3.39
C PRO A 131 4.48 4.38 4.27
N VAL A 132 5.75 4.36 3.88
CA VAL A 132 6.68 5.46 4.13
C VAL A 132 6.73 6.34 2.88
N PHE A 133 6.57 7.64 3.05
CA PHE A 133 6.67 8.64 2.00
C PHE A 133 8.12 9.08 1.86
N VAL A 134 8.71 8.85 0.70
CA VAL A 134 10.06 9.30 0.37
C VAL A 134 9.92 10.51 -0.54
N LEU A 135 10.24 11.70 -0.03
CA LEU A 135 10.25 12.94 -0.80
C LEU A 135 11.65 13.20 -1.33
N VAL A 136 11.76 13.43 -2.63
CA VAL A 136 13.02 13.70 -3.33
C VAL A 136 13.03 15.14 -3.80
N ASP A 137 14.11 15.87 -3.55
CA ASP A 137 14.32 17.25 -4.03
C ASP A 137 13.17 18.20 -3.60
N GLY A 138 12.62 17.97 -2.40
CA GLY A 138 11.47 18.72 -1.87
C GLY A 138 10.17 18.61 -2.67
N LYS A 139 10.12 17.77 -3.72
CA LYS A 139 8.97 17.63 -4.61
C LYS A 139 7.88 16.76 -3.99
N PRO A 140 6.60 17.04 -4.23
CA PRO A 140 5.53 16.19 -3.75
C PRO A 140 5.43 14.90 -4.58
N ILE A 141 4.72 13.89 -4.07
CA ILE A 141 4.50 12.63 -4.79
C ILE A 141 3.54 12.88 -5.97
N ARG A 142 4.04 12.73 -7.20
CA ARG A 142 3.29 12.86 -8.47
C ARG A 142 3.57 11.70 -9.42
N ALA A 143 3.63 10.51 -8.84
CA ALA A 143 4.20 9.34 -9.50
C ALA A 143 3.25 8.57 -10.43
N SER A 144 1.96 8.94 -10.52
CA SER A 144 1.02 8.23 -11.40
C SER A 144 -0.17 9.10 -11.80
N ARG A 145 -0.20 9.47 -13.09
CA ARG A 145 -1.33 10.14 -13.74
C ARG A 145 -2.56 9.24 -13.76
N ARG A 146 -2.38 7.94 -14.08
CA ARG A 146 -3.46 6.94 -14.03
C ARG A 146 -4.15 6.88 -12.66
N SER A 147 -3.38 6.95 -11.56
CA SER A 147 -3.94 6.92 -10.20
C SER A 147 -4.75 8.17 -9.90
N ALA A 148 -4.23 9.36 -10.24
CA ALA A 148 -4.96 10.63 -10.08
C ALA A 148 -6.26 10.65 -10.91
N GLU A 149 -6.23 10.14 -12.14
CA GLU A 149 -7.41 10.03 -13.00
C GLU A 149 -8.44 9.06 -12.41
N TRP A 150 -7.99 7.90 -11.90
CA TRP A 150 -8.86 6.95 -11.21
C TRP A 150 -9.52 7.58 -9.99
N CYS A 151 -8.78 8.30 -9.16
CA CYS A 151 -9.32 9.01 -8.00
C CYS A 151 -10.35 10.06 -8.41
N LEU A 152 -10.09 10.84 -9.47
CA LEU A 152 -11.05 11.82 -9.99
C LEU A 152 -12.36 11.15 -10.42
N LYS A 153 -12.29 10.06 -11.20
CA LYS A 153 -13.47 9.26 -11.58
C LYS A 153 -14.18 8.69 -10.35
N GLY A 154 -13.42 8.31 -9.32
CA GLY A 154 -13.95 7.85 -8.04
C GLY A 154 -14.76 8.91 -7.29
N VAL A 155 -14.32 10.18 -7.31
CA VAL A 155 -15.08 11.32 -6.76
C VAL A 155 -16.40 11.47 -7.50
N ASP A 156 -16.40 11.41 -8.83
CA ASP A 156 -17.61 11.53 -9.64
C ASP A 156 -18.58 10.38 -9.40
N GLN A 157 -18.07 9.15 -9.32
CA GLN A 157 -18.87 7.98 -9.00
C GLN A 157 -19.47 8.07 -7.59
N CYS A 158 -18.68 8.51 -6.60
CA CYS A 158 -19.17 8.71 -5.23
C CYS A 158 -20.30 9.74 -5.19
N TRP A 159 -20.15 10.87 -5.87
CA TRP A 159 -21.21 11.89 -5.97
C TRP A 159 -22.49 11.30 -6.57
N ALA A 160 -22.37 10.66 -7.75
CA ALA A 160 -23.50 10.09 -8.47
C ALA A 160 -24.30 9.08 -7.63
N GLN A 161 -23.62 8.27 -6.82
CA GLN A 161 -24.26 7.27 -5.95
C GLN A 161 -24.80 7.85 -4.64
N LYS A 162 -24.16 8.89 -4.09
CA LYS A 162 -24.44 9.38 -2.73
C LYS A 162 -25.32 10.61 -2.65
N GLN A 163 -25.35 11.47 -3.67
CA GLN A 163 -26.07 12.76 -3.60
C GLN A 163 -27.56 12.61 -3.21
N ARG A 164 -28.21 11.54 -3.65
CA ARG A 164 -29.62 11.23 -3.35
C ARG A 164 -29.89 10.93 -1.87
N PHE A 165 -28.85 10.66 -1.08
CA PHE A 165 -28.95 10.35 0.35
C PHE A 165 -28.57 11.54 1.24
N LEU A 166 -28.17 12.67 0.66
CA LEU A 166 -27.83 13.89 1.40
C LEU A 166 -29.11 14.66 1.75
N LYS A 167 -29.12 15.30 2.92
CA LYS A 167 -30.24 16.16 3.31
C LYS A 167 -30.23 17.44 2.50
N ALA A 168 -31.41 18.04 2.32
CA ALA A 168 -31.58 19.23 1.50
C ALA A 168 -30.71 20.42 1.95
N ASP A 169 -30.53 20.59 3.25
CA ASP A 169 -29.71 21.64 3.88
C ASP A 169 -28.20 21.36 3.83
N GLU A 170 -27.79 20.12 3.51
CA GLU A 170 -26.38 19.72 3.37
C GLU A 170 -25.89 19.74 1.91
N LEU A 171 -26.82 19.74 0.93
CA LEU A 171 -26.50 19.57 -0.49
C LEU A 171 -25.53 20.62 -1.04
N ASP A 172 -25.72 21.89 -0.67
CA ASP A 172 -24.87 22.97 -1.17
C ASP A 172 -23.43 22.87 -0.65
N GLN A 173 -23.27 22.51 0.63
CA GLN A 173 -21.93 22.31 1.19
C GLN A 173 -21.28 21.07 0.59
N ALA A 174 -22.01 19.96 0.49
CA ALA A 174 -21.50 18.75 -0.13
C ALA A 174 -21.05 19.01 -1.57
N LYS A 175 -21.83 19.75 -2.37
CA LYS A 175 -21.42 20.12 -3.73
C LYS A 175 -20.08 20.86 -3.74
N ARG A 176 -19.88 21.84 -2.85
CA ARG A 176 -18.61 22.58 -2.71
C ARG A 176 -17.45 21.65 -2.35
N ASP A 177 -17.66 20.71 -1.44
CA ASP A 177 -16.61 19.77 -1.02
C ASP A 177 -16.21 18.80 -2.15
N TYR A 178 -17.18 18.29 -2.90
CA TYR A 178 -16.91 17.45 -4.06
C TYR A 178 -16.25 18.23 -5.19
N ASP A 179 -16.65 19.48 -5.44
CA ASP A 179 -16.01 20.34 -6.44
C ASP A 179 -14.57 20.71 -6.06
N HIS A 180 -14.31 20.93 -4.76
CA HIS A 180 -12.95 21.08 -4.24
C HIS A 180 -12.13 19.80 -4.49
N ALA A 181 -12.65 18.62 -4.16
CA ALA A 181 -11.96 17.36 -4.42
C ALA A 181 -11.65 17.15 -5.92
N ARG A 182 -12.60 17.47 -6.81
CA ARG A 182 -12.36 17.45 -8.26
C ARG A 182 -11.24 18.39 -8.67
N ALA A 183 -11.22 19.62 -8.16
CA ALA A 183 -10.19 20.61 -8.46
C ALA A 183 -8.80 20.12 -8.00
N VAL A 184 -8.72 19.52 -6.80
CA VAL A 184 -7.48 18.93 -6.28
C VAL A 184 -6.98 17.82 -7.20
N TYR A 185 -7.81 16.83 -7.56
CA TYR A 185 -7.35 15.73 -8.43
C TYR A 185 -7.03 16.20 -9.85
N ARG A 186 -7.73 17.20 -10.39
CA ARG A 186 -7.37 17.81 -11.68
C ARG A 186 -6.01 18.50 -11.62
N LYS A 187 -5.70 19.20 -10.53
CA LYS A 187 -4.39 19.80 -10.29
C LYS A 187 -3.30 18.72 -10.21
N LEU A 188 -3.52 17.68 -9.40
CA LEU A 188 -2.59 16.54 -9.31
C LEU A 188 -2.34 15.89 -10.67
N LEU A 189 -3.39 15.69 -11.47
CA LEU A 189 -3.29 15.11 -12.81
C LEU A 189 -2.43 15.94 -13.76
N ALA A 190 -2.50 17.28 -13.65
CA ALA A 190 -1.68 18.20 -14.42
C ALA A 190 -0.21 18.25 -13.96
N GLU A 191 0.04 17.93 -12.68
CA GLU A 191 1.38 17.89 -12.07
C GLU A 191 2.07 16.51 -12.19
N CYS A 192 1.37 15.48 -12.66
CA CYS A 192 1.94 14.14 -12.85
C CYS A 192 2.68 14.03 -14.18
N ASP A 193 3.99 13.80 -14.10
CA ASP A 193 4.88 13.61 -15.26
C ASP A 193 4.95 12.15 -15.75
N VAL A 194 4.24 11.25 -15.07
CA VAL A 194 4.31 9.79 -15.26
C VAL A 194 2.93 9.26 -15.60
N ASN A 195 2.79 8.59 -16.75
CA ASN A 195 1.53 7.98 -17.18
C ASN A 195 1.11 6.81 -16.28
#